data_AF-A0A955ML92-F1
#
_entry.id   AF-A0A955ML92-F1
#
_cell.length_a   1.000
_cell.length_b   1.000
_cell.length_c   1.000
_cell.angle_alpha   90.00
_cell.angle_beta   90.00
_cell.angle_gamma   90.00
#
_symmetry.space_group_name_H-M   'P 1'
#
loop_
_entity.id
_entity.type
_entity.pdbx_description
1 polymer ?
#
loop_
_entity_poly.entity_id
_entity_poly.type
_entity_poly.pdbx_seq_one_letter_code
_entity_poly.pdbx_strand_id
1 'polypeptide(L)'
;MSQYSLSGNGTVTSALYRAAALGGVAKSAAQLKSARDENARIKAHRHLVERLGKLRGIPRKIGQILSLSDLENEENPYLPLTEGEAILSKGEAIEEIERLLGRRLDTVFREFDGKGISASLAQVHRAVLHDGTPVAVKFLYPKIEDALWLDLKALGWLSLPFGGLKKKGFDLQGYQQTVKAILQEEMNYSQERRRTERFHAFTASHSGWQTPSTIPHLCGPRILTMTWIEGDDFNRVLMWPLKGREEIARLLIELFLRSLFDLKCLHGDPHPGNYRFIRNDSGVQIGLLDFGCVKEISSKSADALGWLFKGAACGKLQDNSDGCLQALVRLGFNPDLTEPMRDRLPQAISHILSPFMSQGAFDMKTWNLAEDIENTLGELRMNFRLAGPPDLLLFIRAYQGLVQYVKALNVKVNWRNLAQQVMDGRTIRSNSFSTPTPVPTDTTEARHLRILVTENGREKAQITFRAIAAENLRDLMPDDLIPKLEERDIDIDRISKEARDSGYTRGVLFELEESLKRIRVWLE
;
A
#
# COMPACT_ATOMS: atom_id res chain seq x y z
N MET A 1 -6.68 -26.01 -51.42
CA MET A 1 -6.87 -27.33 -50.77
C MET A 1 -5.79 -27.42 -49.70
N SER A 2 -6.01 -27.40 -48.39
CA SER A 2 -7.13 -27.80 -47.55
C SER A 2 -7.38 -26.73 -46.48
N GLN A 3 -8.65 -26.44 -46.23
CA GLN A 3 -9.12 -25.71 -45.05
C GLN A 3 -8.82 -26.54 -43.79
N TYR A 4 -8.39 -25.89 -42.72
CA TYR A 4 -8.71 -26.33 -41.36
C TYR A 4 -9.10 -25.10 -40.55
N SER A 5 -10.41 -24.96 -40.35
CA SER A 5 -11.01 -24.09 -39.37
C SER A 5 -10.60 -24.55 -37.97
N LEU A 6 -10.07 -23.63 -37.16
CA LEU A 6 -10.00 -23.77 -35.71
C LEU A 6 -10.85 -22.69 -35.08
N SER A 7 -12.16 -22.77 -35.34
CA SER A 7 -13.18 -22.15 -34.52
C SER A 7 -13.40 -23.02 -33.27
N GLY A 8 -13.14 -22.48 -32.06
CA GLY A 8 -13.73 -23.00 -30.82
C GLY A 8 -12.82 -23.45 -29.67
N ASN A 9 -11.48 -23.55 -29.83
CA ASN A 9 -10.63 -24.22 -28.82
C ASN A 9 -9.78 -23.31 -27.90
N GLY A 10 -9.86 -21.98 -27.99
CA GLY A 10 -9.00 -21.08 -27.20
C GLY A 10 -9.21 -21.17 -25.67
N THR A 11 -10.42 -21.48 -25.21
CA THR A 11 -10.76 -21.48 -23.77
C THR A 11 -10.23 -22.71 -23.03
N VAL A 12 -10.29 -23.89 -23.65
CA VAL A 12 -9.90 -25.18 -23.05
C VAL A 12 -8.38 -25.28 -22.90
N THR A 13 -7.64 -24.81 -23.91
CA THR A 13 -6.17 -24.78 -23.89
C THR A 13 -5.63 -23.84 -22.80
N SER A 14 -6.31 -22.70 -22.57
CA SER A 14 -5.94 -21.75 -21.50
C SER A 14 -6.22 -22.27 -20.08
N ALA A 15 -7.23 -23.14 -19.93
CA ALA A 15 -7.58 -23.76 -18.65
C ALA A 15 -6.61 -24.90 -18.30
N LEU A 16 -6.20 -25.71 -19.28
CA LEU A 16 -5.17 -26.75 -19.13
C LEU A 16 -3.80 -26.16 -18.80
N TYR A 17 -3.41 -25.08 -19.47
CA TYR A 17 -2.14 -24.39 -19.19
C TYR A 17 -2.13 -23.77 -17.78
N ARG A 18 -3.27 -23.22 -17.33
CA ARG A 18 -3.45 -22.70 -15.96
C ARG A 18 -3.49 -23.80 -14.91
N ALA A 19 -4.17 -24.91 -15.16
CA ALA A 19 -4.17 -26.06 -14.25
C ALA A 19 -2.75 -26.65 -14.06
N ALA A 20 -1.96 -26.70 -15.13
CA ALA A 20 -0.55 -27.10 -15.08
C ALA A 20 0.31 -26.08 -14.31
N ALA A 21 0.08 -24.77 -14.52
CA ALA A 21 0.76 -23.70 -13.77
C ALA A 21 0.41 -23.73 -12.27
N LEU A 22 -0.86 -23.92 -11.92
CA LEU A 22 -1.37 -24.00 -10.55
C LEU A 22 -0.90 -25.27 -9.83
N GLY A 23 -0.93 -26.43 -10.49
CA GLY A 23 -0.30 -27.66 -9.98
C GLY A 23 1.20 -27.47 -9.78
N GLY A 24 1.81 -26.65 -10.62
CA GLY A 24 3.19 -26.24 -10.47
C GLY A 24 3.46 -25.33 -9.25
N VAL A 25 2.60 -24.36 -8.97
CA VAL A 25 2.69 -23.48 -7.79
C VAL A 25 2.49 -24.29 -6.51
N ALA A 26 1.49 -25.17 -6.47
CA ALA A 26 1.24 -26.05 -5.32
C ALA A 26 2.43 -26.96 -5.01
N LYS A 27 3.09 -27.51 -6.06
CA LYS A 27 4.30 -28.32 -5.92
C LYS A 27 5.49 -27.51 -5.38
N SER A 28 5.69 -26.28 -5.87
CA SER A 28 6.76 -25.40 -5.38
C SER A 28 6.52 -24.93 -3.94
N ALA A 29 5.27 -24.65 -3.56
CA ALA A 29 4.89 -24.30 -2.19
C ALA A 29 5.07 -25.48 -1.21
N ALA A 30 4.75 -26.70 -1.65
CA ALA A 30 5.03 -27.91 -0.89
C ALA A 30 6.55 -28.15 -0.72
N GLN A 31 7.32 -27.92 -1.78
CA GLN A 31 8.79 -28.00 -1.73
C GLN A 31 9.40 -26.98 -0.76
N LEU A 32 8.91 -25.74 -0.75
CA LEU A 32 9.32 -24.71 0.22
C LEU A 32 9.03 -25.13 1.66
N LYS A 33 7.85 -25.70 1.94
CA LYS A 33 7.50 -26.25 3.27
C LYS A 33 8.40 -27.41 3.70
N SER A 34 8.88 -28.21 2.76
CA SER A 34 9.73 -29.39 3.03
C SER A 34 11.23 -29.12 2.98
N ALA A 35 11.66 -27.90 2.60
CA ALA A 35 13.07 -27.58 2.39
C ALA A 35 13.81 -27.43 3.73
N ARG A 36 14.84 -28.27 3.92
CA ARG A 36 15.66 -28.35 5.14
C ARG A 36 16.96 -27.53 5.09
N ASP A 37 17.35 -27.04 3.91
CA ASP A 37 18.57 -26.24 3.67
C ASP A 37 18.23 -24.93 2.92
N GLU A 38 19.07 -23.91 3.13
CA GLU A 38 18.94 -22.55 2.63
C GLU A 38 18.97 -22.47 1.11
N ASN A 39 19.87 -23.22 0.45
CA ASN A 39 19.93 -23.26 -1.01
C ASN A 39 18.68 -23.90 -1.63
N ALA A 40 18.09 -24.89 -0.96
CA ALA A 40 16.84 -25.52 -1.39
C ALA A 40 15.64 -24.57 -1.21
N ARG A 41 15.62 -23.77 -0.13
CA ARG A 41 14.62 -22.71 0.09
C ARG A 41 14.72 -21.62 -0.97
N ILE A 42 15.92 -21.09 -1.24
CA ILE A 42 16.14 -20.06 -2.27
C ILE A 42 15.69 -20.57 -3.65
N LYS A 43 16.01 -21.83 -4.00
CA LYS A 43 15.61 -22.42 -5.29
C LYS A 43 14.10 -22.66 -5.38
N ALA A 44 13.46 -23.15 -4.31
CA ALA A 44 12.02 -23.34 -4.24
C ALA A 44 11.26 -22.00 -4.27
N HIS A 45 11.79 -20.99 -3.59
CA HIS A 45 11.28 -19.63 -3.58
C HIS A 45 11.36 -18.99 -4.97
N ARG A 46 12.51 -19.11 -5.67
CA ARG A 46 12.66 -18.66 -7.05
C ARG A 46 11.68 -19.35 -8.00
N HIS A 47 11.47 -20.66 -7.86
CA HIS A 47 10.49 -21.40 -8.67
C HIS A 47 9.04 -21.02 -8.34
N LEU A 48 8.74 -20.65 -7.09
CA LEU A 48 7.43 -20.18 -6.68
C LEU A 48 7.16 -18.79 -7.29
N VAL A 49 8.12 -17.87 -7.18
CA VAL A 49 8.06 -16.52 -7.77
C VAL A 49 7.93 -16.58 -9.30
N GLU A 50 8.75 -17.38 -9.99
CA GLU A 50 8.68 -17.55 -11.45
C GLU A 50 7.33 -18.14 -11.92
N ARG A 51 6.71 -19.02 -11.12
CA ARG A 51 5.40 -19.61 -11.43
C ARG A 51 4.25 -18.70 -11.09
N LEU A 52 4.36 -17.92 -10.01
CA LEU A 52 3.42 -16.86 -9.68
C LEU A 52 3.43 -15.80 -10.79
N GLY A 53 4.59 -15.36 -11.30
CA GLY A 53 4.70 -14.40 -12.41
C GLY A 53 4.02 -14.82 -13.73
N LYS A 54 3.68 -16.11 -13.89
CA LYS A 54 2.90 -16.61 -15.05
C LYS A 54 1.38 -16.46 -14.87
N LEU A 55 0.90 -16.06 -13.70
CA LEU A 55 -0.50 -15.74 -13.40
C LEU A 55 -0.78 -14.28 -13.76
N ARG A 56 -1.88 -14.01 -14.47
CA ARG A 56 -2.20 -12.66 -14.97
C ARG A 56 -2.57 -11.71 -13.83
N GLY A 57 -1.86 -10.59 -13.65
CA GLY A 57 -2.25 -9.42 -12.85
C GLY A 57 -2.26 -9.55 -11.32
N ILE A 58 -2.54 -10.73 -10.76
CA ILE A 58 -2.61 -11.00 -9.31
C ILE A 58 -1.25 -10.80 -8.63
N PRO A 59 -0.17 -11.44 -9.07
CA PRO A 59 1.12 -11.35 -8.41
C PRO A 59 1.69 -9.93 -8.49
N ARG A 60 1.39 -9.19 -9.56
CA ARG A 60 1.74 -7.78 -9.70
C ARG A 60 0.96 -6.90 -8.73
N LYS A 61 -0.34 -7.12 -8.53
CA LYS A 61 -1.13 -6.33 -7.57
C LYS A 61 -0.75 -6.65 -6.13
N ILE A 62 -0.60 -7.93 -5.80
CA ILE A 62 -0.08 -8.38 -4.50
C ILE A 62 1.34 -7.85 -4.28
N GLY A 63 2.20 -7.97 -5.30
CA GLY A 63 3.55 -7.43 -5.31
C GLY A 63 3.53 -5.92 -5.09
N GLN A 64 2.75 -5.14 -5.82
CA GLN A 64 2.60 -3.70 -5.58
C GLN A 64 2.13 -3.39 -4.15
N ILE A 65 1.28 -4.22 -3.56
CA ILE A 65 0.80 -4.06 -2.19
C ILE A 65 1.89 -4.44 -1.15
N LEU A 66 2.67 -5.52 -1.39
CA LEU A 66 3.64 -6.11 -0.44
C LEU A 66 5.09 -5.64 -0.62
N SER A 67 5.48 -5.26 -1.84
CA SER A 67 6.84 -4.93 -2.30
C SER A 67 7.38 -3.62 -1.71
N LEU A 68 6.70 -2.97 -0.77
CA LEU A 68 7.17 -1.75 -0.10
C LEU A 68 7.33 -1.92 1.42
N SER A 69 6.74 -2.96 2.02
CA SER A 69 7.00 -3.33 3.42
C SER A 69 8.40 -3.92 3.64
N ASP A 70 9.01 -4.49 2.60
CA ASP A 70 10.30 -5.21 2.65
C ASP A 70 11.47 -4.48 1.95
N LEU A 71 11.33 -3.21 1.56
CA LEU A 71 12.37 -2.48 0.79
C LEU A 71 13.62 -2.08 1.57
N GLU A 72 13.74 -2.46 2.84
CA GLU A 72 15.02 -2.42 3.55
C GLU A 72 15.88 -3.65 3.24
N ASN A 73 15.33 -4.67 2.57
CA ASN A 73 16.10 -5.78 2.05
C ASN A 73 16.42 -5.53 0.57
N GLU A 74 17.71 -5.54 0.21
CA GLU A 74 18.20 -5.45 -1.17
C GLU A 74 17.67 -6.60 -2.07
N GLU A 75 17.22 -7.70 -1.47
CA GLU A 75 16.58 -8.83 -2.15
C GLU A 75 15.06 -8.81 -1.98
N ASN A 76 14.36 -7.81 -2.53
CA ASN A 76 12.91 -7.85 -2.55
C ASN A 76 12.41 -8.95 -3.51
N PRO A 77 11.85 -10.06 -3.00
CA PRO A 77 11.54 -11.23 -3.82
C PRO A 77 10.28 -11.08 -4.67
N TYR A 78 9.54 -9.98 -4.51
CA TYR A 78 8.28 -9.73 -5.18
C TYR A 78 8.44 -8.87 -6.46
N LEU A 79 9.61 -8.27 -6.71
CA LEU A 79 9.88 -7.52 -7.95
C LEU A 79 9.62 -8.33 -9.24
N PRO A 80 10.08 -9.60 -9.36
CA PRO A 80 9.88 -10.40 -10.56
C PRO A 80 8.41 -10.73 -10.86
N LEU A 81 7.51 -10.55 -9.88
CA LEU A 81 6.07 -10.76 -10.05
C LEU A 81 5.39 -9.63 -10.85
N THR A 82 6.12 -8.55 -11.15
CA THR A 82 5.59 -7.37 -11.83
C THR A 82 5.76 -7.40 -13.36
N GLU A 83 6.52 -8.36 -13.90
CA GLU A 83 6.83 -8.48 -15.32
C GLU A 83 6.21 -9.74 -15.94
N GLY A 84 5.29 -9.56 -16.89
CA GLY A 84 4.80 -10.64 -17.76
C GLY A 84 3.28 -10.67 -17.91
N GLU A 85 2.73 -9.97 -18.90
CA GLU A 85 1.32 -10.14 -19.28
C GLU A 85 1.18 -10.33 -20.80
N ALA A 86 0.42 -11.36 -21.18
CA ALA A 86 0.03 -11.61 -22.56
C ALA A 86 -1.17 -10.70 -22.92
N ILE A 87 -0.91 -9.74 -23.80
CA ILE A 87 -1.87 -8.77 -24.34
C ILE A 87 -2.83 -9.51 -25.30
N LEU A 88 -4.14 -9.23 -25.23
CA LEU A 88 -5.09 -9.77 -26.20
C LEU A 88 -4.75 -9.26 -27.60
N SER A 89 -4.95 -10.10 -28.61
CA SER A 89 -4.85 -9.65 -29.99
C SER A 89 -5.87 -8.56 -30.28
N LYS A 90 -5.63 -7.76 -31.33
CA LYS A 90 -6.57 -6.71 -31.75
C LYS A 90 -7.99 -7.24 -31.96
N GLY A 91 -8.14 -8.42 -32.56
CA GLY A 91 -9.46 -9.03 -32.80
C GLY A 91 -10.19 -9.35 -31.50
N GLU A 92 -9.52 -10.05 -30.57
CA GLU A 92 -10.09 -10.40 -29.26
C GLU A 92 -10.45 -9.16 -28.42
N ALA A 93 -9.63 -8.10 -28.48
CA ALA A 93 -9.91 -6.84 -27.80
C ALA A 93 -11.16 -6.16 -28.37
N ILE A 94 -11.31 -6.13 -29.70
CA ILE A 94 -12.48 -5.56 -30.36
C ILE A 94 -13.75 -6.34 -29.98
N GLU A 95 -13.72 -7.67 -30.09
CA GLU A 95 -14.86 -8.52 -29.72
C GLU A 95 -15.31 -8.30 -28.27
N GLU A 96 -14.36 -8.21 -27.33
CA GLU A 96 -14.67 -7.97 -25.92
C GLU A 96 -15.22 -6.56 -25.67
N ILE A 97 -14.65 -5.52 -26.32
CA ILE A 97 -15.15 -4.14 -26.21
C ILE A 97 -16.58 -4.05 -26.78
N GLU A 98 -16.84 -4.62 -27.95
CA GLU A 98 -18.18 -4.63 -28.56
C GLU A 98 -19.20 -5.35 -27.67
N ARG A 99 -18.79 -6.48 -27.06
CA ARG A 99 -19.61 -7.22 -26.09
C ARG A 99 -19.93 -6.38 -24.85
N LEU A 100 -18.95 -5.65 -24.31
CA LEU A 100 -19.11 -4.81 -23.12
C LEU A 100 -19.94 -3.56 -23.38
N LEU A 101 -19.82 -2.96 -24.57
CA LEU A 101 -20.59 -1.77 -24.97
C LEU A 101 -21.96 -2.09 -25.56
N GLY A 102 -22.18 -3.32 -26.05
CA GLY A 102 -23.39 -3.72 -26.77
C GLY A 102 -23.54 -3.03 -28.13
N ARG A 103 -22.43 -2.54 -28.71
CA ARG A 103 -22.38 -1.76 -29.96
C ARG A 103 -21.16 -2.17 -30.76
N ARG A 104 -21.25 -2.05 -32.08
CA ARG A 104 -20.09 -2.26 -32.96
C ARG A 104 -19.06 -1.16 -32.79
N LEU A 105 -17.78 -1.52 -32.83
CA LEU A 105 -16.66 -0.63 -32.53
C LEU A 105 -16.62 0.58 -33.48
N ASP A 106 -16.89 0.35 -34.77
CA ASP A 106 -16.92 1.36 -35.82
C ASP A 106 -18.05 2.39 -35.66
N THR A 107 -19.14 2.00 -34.98
CA THR A 107 -20.24 2.95 -34.65
C THR A 107 -19.88 3.89 -33.50
N VAL A 108 -18.89 3.53 -32.68
CA VAL A 108 -18.49 4.29 -31.49
C VAL A 108 -17.22 5.10 -31.75
N PHE A 109 -16.22 4.48 -32.37
CA PHE A 109 -14.91 5.06 -32.58
C PHE A 109 -14.63 5.24 -34.08
N ARG A 110 -14.11 6.41 -34.44
CA ARG A 110 -13.58 6.69 -35.78
C ARG A 110 -12.29 5.91 -36.02
N GLU A 111 -11.43 5.85 -35.01
CA GLU A 111 -10.14 5.18 -35.05
C GLU A 111 -9.92 4.37 -33.76
N PHE A 112 -9.32 3.19 -33.88
CA PHE A 112 -8.97 2.34 -32.75
C PHE A 112 -7.56 1.76 -32.94
N ASP A 113 -6.66 2.08 -32.01
CA ASP A 113 -5.31 1.54 -32.03
C ASP A 113 -5.32 0.07 -31.62
N GLY A 114 -4.77 -0.79 -32.48
CA GLY A 114 -4.65 -2.21 -32.17
C GLY A 114 -3.57 -2.54 -31.13
N LYS A 115 -2.68 -1.59 -30.82
CA LYS A 115 -1.63 -1.77 -29.81
C LYS A 115 -2.19 -1.51 -28.43
N GLY A 116 -2.58 -2.60 -27.75
CA GLY A 116 -2.98 -2.54 -26.34
C GLY A 116 -1.81 -2.30 -25.40
N ILE A 117 -2.07 -1.63 -24.29
CA ILE A 117 -1.16 -1.48 -23.15
C ILE A 117 -1.72 -2.33 -22.02
N SER A 118 -0.90 -3.21 -21.44
CA SER A 118 -1.33 -4.03 -20.31
C SER A 118 -1.41 -3.20 -19.02
N ALA A 119 -2.49 -3.38 -18.25
CA ALA A 119 -2.76 -2.67 -17.01
C ALA A 119 -3.31 -3.62 -15.93
N SER A 120 -2.44 -4.41 -15.30
CA SER A 120 -2.75 -5.35 -14.21
C SER A 120 -3.85 -6.36 -14.56
N LEU A 121 -5.12 -6.09 -14.22
CA LEU A 121 -6.26 -6.98 -14.56
C LEU A 121 -6.96 -6.59 -15.87
N ALA A 122 -6.39 -5.62 -16.59
CA ALA A 122 -7.02 -4.93 -17.69
C ALA A 122 -6.08 -4.73 -18.87
N GLN A 123 -6.69 -4.31 -19.98
CA GLN A 123 -6.01 -3.83 -21.16
C GLN A 123 -6.55 -2.45 -21.53
N VAL A 124 -5.65 -1.54 -21.90
CA VAL A 124 -5.99 -0.17 -22.30
C VAL A 124 -5.66 0.01 -23.76
N HIS A 125 -6.59 0.60 -24.52
CA HIS A 125 -6.37 1.00 -25.90
C HIS A 125 -6.59 2.49 -26.08
N ARG A 126 -5.81 3.10 -26.98
CA ARG A 126 -6.12 4.44 -27.48
C ARG A 126 -7.13 4.32 -28.62
N ALA A 127 -8.14 5.19 -28.60
CA ALA A 127 -9.13 5.32 -29.66
C ALA A 127 -9.46 6.80 -29.90
N VAL A 128 -10.21 7.08 -30.96
CA VAL A 128 -10.71 8.43 -31.28
C VAL A 128 -12.20 8.35 -31.55
N LEU A 129 -12.99 9.16 -30.85
CA LEU A 129 -14.43 9.28 -31.07
C LEU A 129 -14.73 9.95 -32.42
N HIS A 130 -15.97 9.81 -32.91
CA HIS A 130 -16.39 10.44 -34.17
C HIS A 130 -16.33 11.97 -34.17
N ASP A 131 -16.43 12.61 -32.99
CA ASP A 131 -16.22 14.05 -32.80
C ASP A 131 -14.73 14.46 -32.81
N GLY A 132 -13.81 13.50 -32.92
CA GLY A 132 -12.37 13.72 -32.94
C GLY A 132 -11.69 13.64 -31.57
N THR A 133 -12.44 13.44 -30.48
CA THR A 133 -11.87 13.37 -29.13
C THR A 133 -11.03 12.10 -28.93
N PRO A 134 -9.73 12.20 -28.60
CA PRO A 134 -8.91 11.05 -28.26
C PRO A 134 -9.30 10.48 -26.88
N VAL A 135 -9.42 9.16 -26.77
CA VAL A 135 -9.85 8.47 -25.54
C VAL A 135 -8.99 7.24 -25.23
N ALA A 136 -8.86 6.93 -23.95
CA ALA A 136 -8.39 5.66 -23.42
C ALA A 136 -9.60 4.75 -23.16
N VAL A 137 -9.57 3.54 -23.70
CA VAL A 137 -10.57 2.48 -23.47
C VAL A 137 -9.92 1.39 -22.61
N LYS A 138 -10.17 1.43 -21.30
CA LYS A 138 -9.68 0.45 -20.32
C LYS A 138 -10.78 -0.60 -20.10
N PHE A 139 -10.48 -1.87 -20.33
CA PHE A 139 -11.44 -2.95 -20.11
C PHE A 139 -10.77 -4.14 -19.41
N LEU A 140 -11.53 -4.84 -18.57
CA LEU A 140 -11.05 -6.03 -17.88
C LEU A 140 -10.87 -7.18 -18.86
N TYR A 141 -9.85 -8.01 -18.64
CA TYR A 141 -9.70 -9.23 -19.42
C TYR A 141 -10.94 -10.14 -19.27
N PRO A 142 -11.38 -10.81 -20.35
CA PRO A 142 -12.52 -11.71 -20.29
C PRO A 142 -12.26 -12.84 -19.29
N LYS A 143 -13.26 -13.13 -18.43
CA LYS A 143 -13.20 -14.16 -17.37
C LYS A 143 -12.07 -13.99 -16.35
N ILE A 144 -11.52 -12.78 -16.19
CA ILE A 144 -10.44 -12.52 -15.23
C ILE A 144 -10.89 -12.73 -13.79
N GLU A 145 -12.16 -12.45 -13.48
CA GLU A 145 -12.72 -12.63 -12.14
C GLU A 145 -12.77 -14.10 -11.72
N ASP A 146 -13.29 -14.98 -12.59
CA ASP A 146 -13.31 -16.42 -12.31
C ASP A 146 -11.88 -16.96 -12.13
N ALA A 147 -10.96 -16.52 -13.00
CA ALA A 147 -9.55 -16.87 -12.91
C ALA A 147 -8.93 -16.39 -11.58
N LEU A 148 -9.21 -15.15 -11.19
CA LEU A 148 -8.75 -14.56 -9.94
C LEU A 148 -9.23 -15.38 -8.74
N TRP A 149 -10.52 -15.66 -8.64
CA TRP A 149 -11.07 -16.41 -7.50
C TRP A 149 -10.52 -17.84 -7.43
N LEU A 150 -10.32 -18.49 -8.57
CA LEU A 150 -9.68 -19.81 -8.65
C LEU A 150 -8.22 -19.76 -8.20
N ASP A 151 -7.45 -18.76 -8.64
CA ASP A 151 -6.05 -18.58 -8.26
C ASP A 151 -5.92 -18.28 -6.75
N LEU A 152 -6.73 -17.37 -6.21
CA LEU A 152 -6.78 -17.07 -4.77
C LEU A 152 -7.16 -18.31 -3.93
N LYS A 153 -8.06 -19.15 -4.44
CA LYS A 153 -8.45 -20.41 -3.78
C LYS A 153 -7.32 -21.44 -3.85
N ALA A 154 -6.64 -21.57 -4.98
CA ALA A 154 -5.53 -22.50 -5.18
C ALA A 154 -4.27 -22.11 -4.38
N LEU A 155 -4.02 -20.81 -4.20
CA LEU A 155 -2.97 -20.28 -3.32
C LEU A 155 -3.26 -20.51 -1.83
N GLY A 156 -4.41 -21.10 -1.50
CA GLY A 156 -4.84 -21.32 -0.12
C GLY A 156 -5.30 -20.04 0.58
N TRP A 157 -5.40 -18.92 -0.14
CA TRP A 157 -5.70 -17.62 0.43
C TRP A 157 -7.16 -17.46 0.82
N LEU A 158 -8.06 -18.21 0.15
CA LEU A 158 -9.49 -18.30 0.46
C LEU A 158 -9.88 -19.61 1.18
N SER A 159 -8.93 -20.53 1.38
CA SER A 159 -9.21 -21.88 1.91
C SER A 159 -8.63 -22.13 3.30
N LEU A 160 -8.22 -21.10 4.03
CA LEU A 160 -8.06 -21.23 5.48
C LEU A 160 -9.47 -21.31 6.07
N PRO A 161 -9.85 -22.43 6.72
CA PRO A 161 -11.23 -22.70 7.09
C PRO A 161 -11.81 -21.61 7.98
N PHE A 162 -13.07 -21.28 7.69
CA PHE A 162 -14.00 -20.70 8.64
C PHE A 162 -13.92 -21.48 9.95
N GLY A 163 -13.34 -20.88 10.98
CA GLY A 163 -13.18 -21.47 12.30
C GLY A 163 -11.88 -21.05 12.99
N GLY A 164 -11.92 -19.91 13.68
CA GLY A 164 -11.14 -19.73 14.91
C GLY A 164 -9.63 -19.50 14.86
N LEU A 165 -9.01 -19.20 13.72
CA LEU A 165 -7.58 -18.82 13.69
C LEU A 165 -7.38 -17.31 13.65
N LYS A 166 -7.29 -16.68 14.83
CA LYS A 166 -6.58 -15.40 15.02
C LYS A 166 -5.09 -15.65 14.78
N LYS A 167 -4.72 -15.94 13.53
CA LYS A 167 -3.34 -16.28 13.23
C LYS A 167 -2.48 -15.04 13.33
N LYS A 168 -1.73 -15.00 14.44
CA LYS A 168 -0.62 -14.08 14.75
C LYS A 168 -1.15 -12.74 15.25
N GLY A 169 -0.44 -12.05 16.14
CA GLY A 169 -0.66 -10.64 16.51
C GLY A 169 -0.53 -9.63 15.34
N PHE A 170 -0.75 -10.09 14.11
CA PHE A 170 -0.92 -9.38 12.86
C PHE A 170 -2.29 -9.79 12.33
N ASP A 171 -3.20 -8.83 12.10
CA ASP A 171 -4.57 -9.09 11.61
C ASP A 171 -4.56 -9.60 10.16
N LEU A 172 -4.12 -10.85 9.97
CA LEU A 172 -4.01 -11.49 8.68
C LEU A 172 -5.39 -11.65 8.03
N GLN A 173 -6.43 -11.85 8.83
CA GLN A 173 -7.81 -11.94 8.36
C GLN A 173 -8.30 -10.59 7.84
N GLY A 174 -8.11 -9.50 8.59
CA GLY A 174 -8.41 -8.15 8.13
C GLY A 174 -7.58 -7.75 6.92
N TYR A 175 -6.31 -8.16 6.86
CA TYR A 175 -5.46 -7.95 5.68
C TYR A 175 -5.97 -8.74 4.46
N GLN A 176 -6.35 -10.00 4.64
CA GLN A 176 -6.96 -10.83 3.59
C GLN A 176 -8.28 -10.24 3.10
N GLN A 177 -9.14 -9.79 4.01
CA GLN A 177 -10.40 -9.12 3.68
C GLN A 177 -10.14 -7.80 2.95
N THR A 178 -9.14 -7.04 3.38
CA THR A 178 -8.73 -5.79 2.75
C THR A 178 -8.23 -6.03 1.34
N VAL A 179 -7.32 -6.99 1.13
CA VAL A 179 -6.83 -7.36 -0.21
C VAL A 179 -7.96 -7.89 -1.08
N LYS A 180 -8.86 -8.72 -0.52
CA LYS A 180 -10.05 -9.20 -1.24
C LYS A 180 -10.94 -8.03 -1.67
N ALA A 181 -11.19 -7.06 -0.79
CA ALA A 181 -11.98 -5.88 -1.09
C ALA A 181 -11.29 -5.02 -2.17
N ILE A 182 -9.98 -4.81 -2.08
CA ILE A 182 -9.18 -4.12 -3.11
C ILE A 182 -9.33 -4.83 -4.45
N LEU A 183 -9.17 -6.15 -4.50
CA LEU A 183 -9.30 -6.92 -5.73
C LEU A 183 -10.73 -6.88 -6.30
N GLN A 184 -11.75 -6.89 -5.44
CA GLN A 184 -13.15 -6.69 -5.86
C GLN A 184 -13.41 -5.30 -6.42
N GLU A 185 -12.83 -4.26 -5.82
CA GLU A 185 -12.89 -2.89 -6.35
C GLU A 185 -12.23 -2.79 -7.73
N GLU A 186 -11.09 -3.44 -7.94
CA GLU A 186 -10.37 -3.47 -9.23
C GLU A 186 -11.16 -4.17 -10.34
N MET A 187 -12.10 -5.05 -9.98
CA MET A 187 -12.99 -5.73 -10.94
C MET A 187 -14.26 -4.94 -11.27
N ASN A 188 -14.47 -3.77 -10.64
CA ASN A 188 -15.63 -2.93 -10.89
C ASN A 188 -15.25 -1.46 -11.08
N TYR A 189 -15.17 -1.04 -12.35
CA TYR A 189 -14.81 0.34 -12.71
C TYR A 189 -15.85 1.39 -12.34
N SER A 190 -16.99 1.04 -11.77
CA SER A 190 -17.96 2.04 -11.26
C SER A 190 -17.33 2.92 -10.18
N GLN A 191 -16.51 2.33 -9.30
CA GLN A 191 -15.84 3.07 -8.23
C GLN A 191 -14.67 3.90 -8.76
N GLU A 192 -13.84 3.32 -9.65
CA GLU A 192 -12.76 4.04 -10.33
C GLU A 192 -13.31 5.26 -11.10
N ARG A 193 -14.40 5.08 -11.86
CA ARG A 193 -15.07 6.17 -12.58
C ARG A 193 -15.46 7.33 -11.66
N ARG A 194 -16.10 7.04 -10.52
CA ARG A 194 -16.50 8.06 -9.53
C ARG A 194 -15.29 8.79 -8.95
N ARG A 195 -14.20 8.06 -8.67
CA ARG A 195 -12.93 8.64 -8.20
C ARG A 195 -12.31 9.54 -9.27
N THR A 196 -12.28 9.11 -10.53
CA THR A 196 -11.84 9.92 -11.68
C THR A 196 -12.65 11.20 -11.80
N GLU A 197 -13.98 11.14 -11.79
CA GLU A 197 -14.87 12.31 -11.88
C GLU A 197 -14.64 13.30 -10.72
N ARG A 198 -14.44 12.78 -9.49
CA ARG A 198 -14.14 13.61 -8.31
C ARG A 198 -12.79 14.31 -8.42
N PHE A 199 -11.74 13.61 -8.86
CA PHE A 199 -10.44 14.22 -9.12
C PHE A 199 -10.51 15.22 -10.29
N HIS A 200 -11.31 14.93 -11.32
CA HIS A 200 -11.52 15.83 -12.44
C HIS A 200 -12.13 17.16 -12.04
N ALA A 201 -13.20 17.13 -11.25
CA ALA A 201 -13.79 18.34 -10.69
C ALA A 201 -12.79 19.13 -9.82
N PHE A 202 -11.95 18.44 -9.05
CA PHE A 202 -10.93 19.06 -8.19
C PHE A 202 -9.80 19.71 -8.99
N THR A 203 -9.29 19.05 -10.03
CA THR A 203 -8.19 19.60 -10.83
C THR A 203 -8.65 20.64 -11.84
N ALA A 204 -9.94 20.70 -12.19
CA ALA A 204 -10.47 21.67 -13.15
C ALA A 204 -10.24 23.13 -12.72
N SER A 205 -10.13 23.41 -11.41
CA SER A 205 -9.82 24.74 -10.88
C SER A 205 -8.32 25.04 -10.74
N HIS A 206 -7.45 24.12 -11.16
CA HIS A 206 -6.00 24.22 -10.98
C HIS A 206 -5.24 23.96 -12.29
N SER A 207 -4.59 24.97 -12.84
CA SER A 207 -3.89 24.87 -14.13
C SER A 207 -2.70 23.91 -14.13
N GLY A 208 -2.15 23.56 -12.96
CA GLY A 208 -0.99 22.67 -12.83
C GLY A 208 -1.30 21.17 -12.97
N TRP A 209 -2.57 20.77 -13.00
CA TRP A 209 -2.95 19.36 -13.07
C TRP A 209 -3.97 19.11 -14.18
N GLN A 210 -3.87 17.93 -14.78
CA GLN A 210 -4.84 17.44 -15.73
C GLN A 210 -5.28 16.04 -15.31
N THR A 211 -6.55 15.76 -15.51
CA THR A 211 -7.14 14.44 -15.23
C THR A 211 -8.13 14.12 -16.34
N PRO A 212 -8.30 12.84 -16.66
CA PRO A 212 -9.17 12.45 -17.74
C PRO A 212 -10.63 12.67 -17.34
N SER A 213 -11.45 13.14 -18.28
CA SER A 213 -12.90 13.16 -18.13
C SER A 213 -13.46 11.83 -18.62
N THR A 214 -14.43 11.26 -17.91
CA THR A 214 -15.03 9.99 -18.32
C THR A 214 -16.03 10.21 -19.45
N ILE A 215 -16.28 9.20 -20.28
CA ILE A 215 -17.31 9.23 -21.34
C ILE A 215 -18.48 8.37 -20.86
N PRO A 216 -19.50 8.93 -20.17
CA PRO A 216 -20.44 8.17 -19.35
C PRO A 216 -21.17 7.03 -20.05
N HIS A 217 -21.51 7.23 -21.33
CA HIS A 217 -22.26 6.27 -22.15
C HIS A 217 -21.38 5.15 -22.72
N LEU A 218 -20.05 5.23 -22.56
CA LEU A 218 -19.06 4.22 -22.93
C LEU A 218 -18.38 3.61 -21.69
N CYS A 219 -19.00 3.75 -20.53
CA CYS A 219 -18.53 3.23 -19.25
C CYS A 219 -19.53 2.22 -18.69
N GLY A 220 -19.01 1.19 -18.03
CA GLY A 220 -19.77 0.18 -17.30
C GLY A 220 -18.89 -0.50 -16.25
N PRO A 221 -19.39 -1.54 -15.56
CA PRO A 221 -18.64 -2.20 -14.49
C PRO A 221 -17.29 -2.80 -14.94
N ARG A 222 -17.15 -3.18 -16.21
CA ARG A 222 -15.95 -3.84 -16.75
C ARG A 222 -15.25 -3.07 -17.87
N ILE A 223 -15.73 -1.88 -18.22
CA ILE A 223 -15.14 -0.99 -19.23
C ILE A 223 -15.20 0.46 -18.76
N LEU A 224 -14.08 1.16 -18.86
CA LEU A 224 -13.93 2.56 -18.50
C LEU A 224 -13.33 3.30 -19.68
N THR A 225 -14.12 4.18 -20.29
CA THR A 225 -13.67 5.05 -21.37
C THR A 225 -13.51 6.47 -20.85
N MET A 226 -12.34 7.07 -21.09
CA MET A 226 -12.01 8.39 -20.58
C MET A 226 -11.11 9.15 -21.57
N THR A 227 -11.07 10.48 -21.51
CA THR A 227 -10.23 11.28 -22.42
C THR A 227 -8.77 10.90 -22.30
N TRP A 228 -8.07 10.81 -23.43
CA TRP A 228 -6.65 10.49 -23.47
C TRP A 228 -5.81 11.71 -23.08
N ILE A 229 -4.82 11.52 -22.21
CA ILE A 229 -3.83 12.56 -21.85
C ILE A 229 -2.49 12.18 -22.47
N GLU A 230 -2.01 13.03 -23.36
CA GLU A 230 -0.66 12.93 -23.93
C GLU A 230 0.34 13.65 -23.02
N GLY A 231 1.56 13.15 -22.98
CA GLY A 231 2.65 13.76 -22.22
C GLY A 231 3.85 12.84 -22.10
N ASP A 232 4.93 13.41 -21.60
CA ASP A 232 6.17 12.73 -21.32
C ASP A 232 6.03 11.76 -20.13
N ASP A 233 6.81 10.68 -20.16
CA ASP A 233 7.03 9.85 -18.97
C ASP A 233 8.01 10.53 -17.99
N PHE A 234 8.12 9.99 -16.78
CA PHE A 234 8.99 10.57 -15.76
C PHE A 234 10.48 10.57 -16.15
N ASN A 235 10.96 9.56 -16.89
CA ASN A 235 12.37 9.50 -17.33
C ASN A 235 12.70 10.65 -18.28
N ARG A 236 11.74 11.03 -19.12
CA ARG A 236 11.88 12.19 -20.01
C ARG A 236 11.93 13.50 -19.22
N VAL A 237 11.17 13.62 -18.14
CA VAL A 237 11.22 14.79 -17.22
C VAL A 237 12.61 14.98 -16.61
N LEU A 238 13.34 13.89 -16.31
CA LEU A 238 14.70 13.99 -15.77
C LEU A 238 15.67 14.73 -16.72
N MET A 239 15.37 14.73 -18.02
CA MET A 239 16.13 15.46 -19.05
C MET A 239 15.61 16.87 -19.34
N TRP A 240 14.51 17.30 -18.68
CA TRP A 240 14.01 18.66 -18.84
C TRP A 240 14.97 19.69 -18.21
N PRO A 241 14.93 20.95 -18.67
CA PRO A 241 15.63 22.06 -18.03
C PRO A 241 15.28 22.17 -16.54
N LEU A 242 16.22 22.65 -15.74
CA LEU A 242 16.09 22.73 -14.28
C LEU A 242 14.76 23.35 -13.84
N LYS A 243 14.38 24.49 -14.43
CA LYS A 243 13.12 25.19 -14.15
C LYS A 243 11.89 24.31 -14.35
N GLY A 244 11.88 23.43 -15.35
CA GLY A 244 10.77 22.49 -15.58
C GLY A 244 10.71 21.40 -14.51
N ARG A 245 11.87 20.87 -14.10
CA ARG A 245 11.97 19.87 -13.01
C ARG A 245 11.56 20.45 -11.66
N GLU A 246 11.96 21.68 -11.37
CA GLU A 246 11.57 22.42 -10.16
C GLU A 246 10.05 22.61 -10.10
N GLU A 247 9.44 22.98 -11.23
CA GLU A 247 7.99 23.16 -11.32
C GLU A 247 7.23 21.85 -11.16
N ILE A 248 7.71 20.74 -11.72
CA ILE A 248 7.14 19.41 -11.47
C ILE A 248 7.23 19.03 -9.99
N ALA A 249 8.38 19.23 -9.34
CA ALA A 249 8.53 18.92 -7.93
C ALA A 249 7.55 19.74 -7.08
N ARG A 250 7.40 21.03 -7.39
CA ARG A 250 6.42 21.93 -6.76
C ARG A 250 4.99 21.40 -6.91
N LEU A 251 4.60 21.07 -8.14
CA LEU A 251 3.26 20.56 -8.47
C LEU A 251 2.96 19.20 -7.82
N LEU A 252 3.94 18.31 -7.68
CA LEU A 252 3.78 17.02 -6.99
C LEU A 252 3.53 17.22 -5.48
N ILE A 253 4.31 18.09 -4.84
CA ILE A 253 4.16 18.39 -3.40
C ILE A 253 2.81 19.09 -3.15
N GLU A 254 2.45 20.05 -3.99
CA GLU A 254 1.17 20.75 -3.88
C GLU A 254 -0.02 19.79 -4.11
N LEU A 255 0.07 18.90 -5.11
CA LEU A 255 -0.94 17.88 -5.35
C LEU A 255 -1.14 16.99 -4.11
N PHE A 256 -0.05 16.52 -3.51
CA PHE A 256 -0.10 15.69 -2.30
C PHE A 256 -0.81 16.43 -1.15
N LEU A 257 -0.38 17.66 -0.84
CA LEU A 257 -0.94 18.45 0.24
C LEU A 257 -2.42 18.77 0.02
N ARG A 258 -2.80 19.23 -1.18
CA ARG A 258 -4.20 19.54 -1.47
C ARG A 258 -5.08 18.30 -1.56
N SER A 259 -4.54 17.17 -2.03
CA SER A 259 -5.24 15.89 -2.00
C SER A 259 -5.61 15.49 -0.57
N LEU A 260 -4.70 15.70 0.39
CA LEU A 260 -4.95 15.44 1.81
C LEU A 260 -5.97 16.40 2.42
N PHE A 261 -5.80 17.69 2.20
CA PHE A 261 -6.51 18.71 2.98
C PHE A 261 -7.72 19.33 2.27
N ASP A 262 -7.65 19.57 0.96
CA ASP A 262 -8.76 20.11 0.15
C ASP A 262 -9.72 19.01 -0.30
N LEU A 263 -9.17 18.02 -1.01
CA LEU A 263 -9.98 16.96 -1.61
C LEU A 263 -10.36 15.88 -0.59
N LYS A 264 -9.55 15.72 0.47
CA LYS A 264 -9.61 14.60 1.43
C LYS A 264 -9.66 13.25 0.74
N CYS A 265 -8.89 13.14 -0.34
CA CYS A 265 -8.82 11.97 -1.19
C CYS A 265 -7.42 11.92 -1.78
N LEU A 266 -6.66 10.89 -1.44
CA LEU A 266 -5.25 10.76 -1.80
C LEU A 266 -5.10 9.73 -2.91
N HIS A 267 -4.36 10.11 -3.96
CA HIS A 267 -3.90 9.17 -4.96
C HIS A 267 -2.78 8.29 -4.36
N GLY A 268 -3.04 6.99 -4.21
CA GLY A 268 -2.22 6.05 -3.45
C GLY A 268 -1.23 5.23 -4.28
N ASP A 269 -1.22 5.39 -5.61
CA ASP A 269 -0.33 4.62 -6.48
C ASP A 269 0.68 5.51 -7.21
N PRO A 270 1.89 5.67 -6.64
CA PRO A 270 2.90 6.55 -7.21
C PRO A 270 3.59 5.95 -8.45
N HIS A 271 3.10 4.88 -9.06
CA HIS A 271 3.75 4.26 -10.22
C HIS A 271 3.93 5.26 -11.39
N PRO A 272 5.14 5.41 -11.99
CA PRO A 272 5.39 6.38 -13.08
C PRO A 272 4.46 6.24 -14.29
N GLY A 273 3.98 5.02 -14.55
CA GLY A 273 2.99 4.76 -15.58
C GLY A 273 1.67 5.52 -15.43
N ASN A 274 1.29 5.90 -14.20
CA ASN A 274 0.04 6.59 -13.88
C ASN A 274 0.13 8.12 -14.02
N TYR A 275 1.32 8.65 -14.32
CA TYR A 275 1.57 10.07 -14.46
C TYR A 275 2.01 10.39 -15.90
N ARG A 276 1.54 11.52 -16.42
CA ARG A 276 2.05 12.12 -17.65
C ARG A 276 2.47 13.55 -17.37
N PHE A 277 3.57 13.96 -17.96
CA PHE A 277 4.15 15.27 -17.69
C PHE A 277 4.07 16.08 -18.96
N ILE A 278 3.42 17.23 -18.88
CA ILE A 278 3.14 18.06 -20.04
C ILE A 278 3.95 19.33 -19.91
N ARG A 279 4.63 19.70 -20.99
CA ARG A 279 5.33 20.96 -21.10
C ARG A 279 4.95 21.63 -22.42
N ASN A 280 4.37 22.81 -22.32
CA ASN A 280 3.94 23.63 -23.45
C ASN A 280 4.20 25.12 -23.14
N ASP A 281 3.79 26.00 -24.05
CA ASP A 281 3.97 27.45 -23.89
C ASP A 281 3.20 28.02 -22.69
N SER A 282 2.12 27.34 -22.27
CA SER A 282 1.32 27.70 -21.08
C SER A 282 1.97 27.24 -19.76
N GLY A 283 3.05 26.45 -19.82
CA GLY A 283 3.82 26.03 -18.66
C GLY A 283 3.95 24.51 -18.56
N VAL A 284 3.90 24.03 -17.33
CA VAL A 284 4.10 22.62 -16.99
C VAL A 284 2.87 22.10 -16.25
N GLN A 285 2.43 20.88 -16.58
CA GLN A 285 1.28 20.23 -15.95
C GLN A 285 1.57 18.76 -15.64
N ILE A 286 0.86 18.21 -14.66
CA ILE A 286 0.87 16.79 -14.32
C ILE A 286 -0.50 16.17 -14.64
N GLY A 287 -0.51 15.25 -15.59
CA GLY A 287 -1.61 14.36 -15.91
C GLY A 287 -1.67 13.15 -14.96
N LEU A 288 -2.81 12.92 -14.31
CA LEU A 288 -3.06 11.73 -13.48
C LEU A 288 -4.00 10.78 -14.24
N LEU A 289 -3.59 9.54 -14.48
CA LEU A 289 -4.30 8.65 -15.42
C LEU A 289 -5.21 7.62 -14.73
N ASP A 290 -4.74 6.95 -13.69
CA ASP A 290 -5.41 5.80 -13.07
C ASP A 290 -5.89 6.17 -11.66
N PHE A 291 -7.13 5.85 -11.32
CA PHE A 291 -7.73 6.15 -10.01
C PHE A 291 -8.24 4.88 -9.30
N GLY A 292 -7.74 3.71 -9.68
CA GLY A 292 -8.04 2.43 -9.03
C GLY A 292 -7.56 2.39 -7.58
N CYS A 293 -6.42 3.01 -7.29
CA CYS A 293 -5.84 3.10 -5.95
C CYS A 293 -5.95 4.52 -5.36
N VAL A 294 -7.12 4.83 -4.82
CA VAL A 294 -7.40 6.11 -4.16
C VAL A 294 -7.89 5.86 -2.73
N LYS A 295 -7.35 6.63 -1.78
CA LYS A 295 -7.73 6.57 -0.37
C LYS A 295 -8.52 7.80 0.02
N GLU A 296 -9.76 7.60 0.46
CA GLU A 296 -10.51 8.65 1.14
C GLU A 296 -9.91 8.90 2.54
N ILE A 297 -9.72 10.18 2.87
CA ILE A 297 -9.19 10.62 4.15
C ILE A 297 -10.35 11.11 5.00
N SER A 298 -10.56 10.48 6.15
CA SER A 298 -11.60 10.92 7.07
C SER A 298 -11.29 12.35 7.58
N SER A 299 -12.32 13.13 7.90
CA SER A 299 -12.08 14.47 8.49
C SER A 299 -11.24 14.39 9.77
N LYS A 300 -11.40 13.34 10.59
CA LYS A 300 -10.59 13.12 11.80
C LYS A 300 -9.11 12.92 11.45
N SER A 301 -8.81 12.13 10.43
CA SER A 301 -7.45 11.87 9.95
C SER A 301 -6.83 13.12 9.32
N ALA A 302 -7.61 13.87 8.53
CA ALA A 302 -7.16 15.13 7.95
C ALA A 302 -6.82 16.17 9.03
N ASP A 303 -7.64 16.29 10.07
CA ASP A 303 -7.38 17.19 11.20
C ASP A 303 -6.13 16.76 12.00
N ALA A 304 -5.95 15.45 12.24
CA ALA A 304 -4.76 14.91 12.91
C ALA A 304 -3.47 15.17 12.10
N LEU A 305 -3.49 14.90 10.78
CA LEU A 305 -2.38 15.25 9.90
C LEU A 305 -2.12 16.76 9.89
N GLY A 306 -3.16 17.59 9.78
CA GLY A 306 -3.01 19.04 9.80
C GLY A 306 -2.35 19.55 11.08
N TRP A 307 -2.71 18.97 12.23
CA TRP A 307 -2.06 19.28 13.51
C TRP A 307 -0.58 18.90 13.51
N LEU A 308 -0.23 17.70 13.02
CA LEU A 308 1.16 17.24 12.93
C LEU A 308 2.01 18.12 12.01
N PHE A 309 1.49 18.45 10.82
CA PHE A 309 2.17 19.32 9.84
C PHE A 309 2.39 20.72 10.40
N LYS A 310 1.36 21.31 11.03
CA LYS A 310 1.47 22.63 11.65
C LYS A 310 2.43 22.63 12.83
N GLY A 311 2.35 21.61 13.69
CA GLY A 311 3.24 21.41 14.82
C GLY A 311 4.71 21.31 14.38
N ALA A 312 4.98 20.49 13.36
CA ALA A 312 6.32 20.34 12.78
C ALA A 312 6.83 21.67 12.23
N ALA A 313 6.04 22.35 11.41
CA ALA A 313 6.43 23.61 10.78
C ALA A 313 6.74 24.72 11.80
N CYS A 314 6.10 24.74 12.97
CA CYS A 314 6.36 25.72 14.04
C CYS A 314 7.30 25.21 15.14
N GLY A 315 7.84 24.00 15.03
CA GLY A 315 8.76 23.42 16.02
C GLY A 315 8.11 23.04 17.34
N LYS A 316 6.78 22.97 17.42
CA LYS A 316 6.03 22.73 18.68
C LYS A 316 5.75 21.26 18.98
N LEU A 317 6.23 20.33 18.16
CA LEU A 317 6.04 18.90 18.43
C LEU A 317 6.86 18.44 19.62
N GLN A 318 8.08 18.96 19.77
CA GLN A 318 9.08 18.48 20.74
C GLN A 318 8.59 18.53 22.18
N ASP A 319 7.74 19.52 22.51
CA ASP A 319 7.19 19.69 23.86
C ASP A 319 5.85 18.98 24.07
N ASN A 320 5.38 18.17 23.11
CA ASN A 320 4.03 17.62 23.13
C ASN A 320 3.94 16.15 22.66
N SER A 321 4.59 15.26 23.41
CA SER A 321 4.52 13.80 23.23
C SER A 321 3.08 13.27 23.25
N ASP A 322 2.25 13.76 24.18
CA ASP A 322 0.85 13.34 24.33
C ASP A 322 0.00 13.70 23.10
N GLY A 323 0.19 14.92 22.57
CA GLY A 323 -0.46 15.36 21.35
C GLY A 323 -0.04 14.54 20.13
N CYS A 324 1.25 14.18 20.04
CA CYS A 324 1.77 13.32 18.97
C CYS A 324 1.15 11.92 19.03
N LEU A 325 1.12 11.31 20.22
CA LEU A 325 0.48 10.01 20.44
C LEU A 325 -1.02 10.05 20.06
N GLN A 326 -1.76 11.04 20.56
CA GLN A 326 -3.18 11.19 20.27
C GLN A 326 -3.46 11.41 18.78
N ALA A 327 -2.60 12.15 18.09
CA ALA A 327 -2.70 12.33 16.64
C ALA A 327 -2.52 11.00 15.91
N LEU A 328 -1.51 10.19 16.26
CA LEU A 328 -1.32 8.86 15.67
C LEU A 328 -2.50 7.92 15.95
N VAL A 329 -3.01 7.89 17.19
CA VAL A 329 -4.20 7.09 17.52
C VAL A 329 -5.42 7.52 16.70
N ARG A 330 -5.60 8.83 16.45
CA ARG A 330 -6.66 9.35 15.56
C ARG A 330 -6.46 8.99 14.09
N LEU A 331 -5.22 8.71 13.68
CA LEU A 331 -4.89 8.14 12.38
C LEU A 331 -5.14 6.64 12.32
N GLY A 332 -5.54 6.01 13.44
CA GLY A 332 -5.84 4.59 13.55
C GLY A 332 -4.69 3.74 14.08
N PHE A 333 -3.62 4.36 14.58
CA PHE A 333 -2.53 3.60 15.19
C PHE A 333 -3.00 2.87 16.46
N ASN A 334 -2.54 1.64 16.65
CA ASN A 334 -2.81 0.86 17.85
C ASN A 334 -2.16 1.56 19.07
N PRO A 335 -2.95 1.94 20.08
CA PRO A 335 -2.43 2.68 21.24
C PRO A 335 -1.43 1.86 22.06
N ASP A 336 -1.61 0.54 22.21
CA ASP A 336 -0.74 -0.30 23.05
C ASP A 336 0.65 -0.49 22.43
N LEU A 337 0.74 -0.44 21.09
CA LEU A 337 2.00 -0.50 20.35
C LEU A 337 2.66 0.88 20.20
N THR A 338 1.88 1.97 20.29
CA THR A 338 2.37 3.35 20.11
C THR A 338 2.72 4.01 21.45
N GLU A 339 2.12 3.58 22.55
CA GLU A 339 2.42 4.09 23.90
C GLU A 339 3.92 3.97 24.27
N PRO A 340 4.60 2.82 24.07
CA PRO A 340 6.00 2.67 24.49
C PRO A 340 6.97 3.61 23.80
N MET A 341 6.57 4.19 22.66
CA MET A 341 7.37 5.16 21.91
C MET A 341 6.95 6.61 22.17
N ARG A 342 5.99 6.88 23.08
CA ARG A 342 5.41 8.22 23.36
C ARG A 342 6.46 9.32 23.37
N ASP A 343 7.53 9.15 24.14
CA ASP A 343 8.58 10.17 24.32
C ASP A 343 9.50 10.33 23.10
N ARG A 344 9.53 9.32 22.21
CA ARG A 344 10.31 9.32 20.97
C ARG A 344 9.50 9.78 19.77
N LEU A 345 8.16 9.82 19.87
CA LEU A 345 7.25 10.21 18.79
C LEU A 345 7.50 11.62 18.25
N PRO A 346 7.68 12.68 19.07
CA PRO A 346 7.92 14.02 18.55
C PRO A 346 9.12 14.10 17.60
N GLN A 347 10.22 13.45 17.99
CA GLN A 347 11.44 13.40 17.21
C GLN A 347 11.26 12.55 15.95
N ALA A 348 10.65 11.36 16.07
CA ALA A 348 10.40 10.48 14.93
C ALA A 348 9.50 11.16 13.87
N ILE A 349 8.44 11.84 14.31
CA ILE A 349 7.54 12.60 13.42
C ILE A 349 8.27 13.79 12.81
N SER A 350 9.12 14.47 13.57
CA SER A 350 9.95 15.56 13.04
C SER A 350 10.88 15.06 11.93
N HIS A 351 11.51 13.90 12.09
CA HIS A 351 12.33 13.29 11.03
C HIS A 351 11.52 12.98 9.76
N ILE A 352 10.30 12.45 9.91
CA ILE A 352 9.37 12.20 8.78
C ILE A 352 8.98 13.52 8.09
N LEU A 353 8.79 14.60 8.86
CA LEU A 353 8.32 15.88 8.34
C LEU A 353 9.45 16.89 8.09
N SER A 354 10.72 16.50 8.21
CA SER A 354 11.90 17.35 8.06
C SER A 354 11.85 18.28 6.84
N PRO A 355 11.46 17.82 5.63
CA PRO A 355 11.36 18.72 4.48
C PRO A 355 10.43 19.93 4.73
N PHE A 356 9.32 19.72 5.45
CA PHE A 356 8.32 20.75 5.77
C PHE A 356 8.74 21.67 6.93
N MET A 357 9.83 21.35 7.64
CA MET A 357 10.33 22.16 8.75
C MET A 357 11.38 23.19 8.30
N SER A 358 12.10 22.89 7.21
CA SER A 358 13.13 23.76 6.64
C SER A 358 12.58 25.14 6.28
N GLN A 359 13.29 26.21 6.67
CA GLN A 359 12.91 27.58 6.31
C GLN A 359 13.16 27.89 4.82
N GLY A 360 14.12 27.20 4.20
CA GLY A 360 14.53 27.40 2.81
C GLY A 360 14.29 26.18 1.92
N ALA A 361 14.84 26.24 0.71
CA ALA A 361 14.80 25.12 -0.23
C ALA A 361 15.53 23.90 0.36
N PHE A 362 14.79 22.81 0.53
CA PHE A 362 15.26 21.57 1.12
C PHE A 362 15.87 20.67 0.04
N ASP A 363 17.04 20.10 0.33
CA ASP A 363 17.72 19.15 -0.54
C ASP A 363 17.41 17.72 -0.10
N MET A 364 16.72 16.95 -0.92
CA MET A 364 16.34 15.57 -0.60
C MET A 364 17.55 14.63 -0.41
N LYS A 365 18.74 15.02 -0.87
CA LYS A 365 19.96 14.23 -0.69
C LYS A 365 20.49 14.27 0.74
N THR A 366 20.18 15.32 1.50
CA THR A 366 20.64 15.46 2.89
C THR A 366 19.70 14.75 3.87
N TRP A 367 18.61 14.17 3.39
CA TRP A 367 17.60 13.55 4.24
C TRP A 367 17.78 12.04 4.29
N ASN A 368 18.29 11.55 5.42
CA ASN A 368 18.43 10.12 5.70
C ASN A 368 17.35 9.64 6.67
N LEU A 369 16.10 9.59 6.19
CA LEU A 369 14.95 9.21 7.02
C LEU A 369 15.11 7.82 7.66
N ALA A 370 15.69 6.86 6.95
CA ALA A 370 15.85 5.50 7.46
C ALA A 370 16.78 5.46 8.68
N GLU A 371 17.97 6.08 8.55
CA GLU A 371 18.93 6.19 9.66
C GLU A 371 18.39 7.03 10.81
N ASP A 372 17.73 8.15 10.52
CA ASP A 372 17.11 9.01 11.53
C ASP A 372 16.05 8.26 12.36
N ILE A 373 15.20 7.46 11.70
CA ILE A 373 14.19 6.64 12.37
C ILE A 373 14.82 5.48 13.13
N GLU A 374 15.86 4.84 12.58
CA GLU A 374 16.63 3.80 13.26
C GLU A 374 17.25 4.36 14.56
N ASN A 375 17.92 5.51 14.48
CA ASN A 375 18.56 6.16 15.63
C ASN A 375 17.55 6.65 16.68
N THR A 376 16.36 7.07 16.23
CA THR A 376 15.33 7.60 17.14
C THR A 376 14.53 6.48 17.78
N LEU A 377 14.01 5.53 17.00
CA LEU A 377 13.10 4.50 17.50
C LEU A 377 13.85 3.24 17.94
N GLY A 378 15.01 2.93 17.36
CA GLY A 378 15.80 1.75 17.69
C GLY A 378 14.96 0.48 17.69
N GLU A 379 14.91 -0.17 18.85
CA GLU A 379 14.14 -1.39 19.10
C GLU A 379 12.62 -1.24 18.91
N LEU A 380 12.09 0.00 18.93
CA LEU A 380 10.67 0.30 18.75
C LEU A 380 10.28 0.56 17.28
N ARG A 381 11.21 0.40 16.32
CA ARG A 381 10.91 0.49 14.88
C ARG A 381 9.80 -0.48 14.47
N MET A 382 9.87 -1.72 14.96
CA MET A 382 8.88 -2.75 14.65
C MET A 382 7.53 -2.41 15.28
N ASN A 383 7.53 -1.83 16.47
CA ASN A 383 6.33 -1.30 17.11
C ASN A 383 5.63 -0.25 16.25
N PHE A 384 6.37 0.73 15.72
CA PHE A 384 5.78 1.80 14.92
C PHE A 384 5.15 1.27 13.62
N ARG A 385 5.78 0.26 13.00
CA ARG A 385 5.26 -0.40 11.79
C ARG A 385 3.98 -1.19 12.06
N LEU A 386 3.96 -1.96 13.14
CA LEU A 386 2.83 -2.81 13.50
C LEU A 386 1.66 -2.00 14.08
N ALA A 387 1.95 -0.84 14.65
CA ALA A 387 0.92 0.04 15.18
C ALA A 387 0.04 0.66 14.09
N GLY A 388 0.58 0.93 12.89
CA GLY A 388 -0.17 1.60 11.82
C GLY A 388 -1.34 0.75 11.28
N PRO A 389 -2.50 1.36 10.97
CA PRO A 389 -3.63 0.61 10.43
C PRO A 389 -3.37 0.21 8.96
N PRO A 390 -4.02 -0.85 8.46
CA PRO A 390 -3.78 -1.36 7.10
C PRO A 390 -4.00 -0.32 5.99
N ASP A 391 -4.91 0.62 6.21
CA ASP A 391 -5.25 1.67 5.25
C ASP A 391 -4.26 2.84 5.22
N LEU A 392 -3.37 2.95 6.21
CA LEU A 392 -2.21 3.86 6.19
C LEU A 392 -1.21 3.48 5.10
N LEU A 393 -1.21 2.23 4.65
CA LEU A 393 -0.30 1.74 3.61
C LEU A 393 -0.38 2.62 2.35
N LEU A 394 -1.58 3.00 1.89
CA LEU A 394 -1.75 3.85 0.71
C LEU A 394 -1.21 5.27 0.93
N PHE A 395 -1.32 5.80 2.16
CA PHE A 395 -0.73 7.09 2.52
C PHE A 395 0.79 7.03 2.50
N ILE A 396 1.38 6.01 3.13
CA ILE A 396 2.84 5.79 3.14
C ILE A 396 3.35 5.65 1.72
N ARG A 397 2.63 4.90 0.87
CA ARG A 397 2.97 4.73 -0.55
C ARG A 397 2.96 6.05 -1.31
N ALA A 398 1.89 6.83 -1.19
CA ALA A 398 1.80 8.14 -1.83
C ALA A 398 2.95 9.06 -1.37
N TYR A 399 3.24 9.08 -0.07
CA TYR A 399 4.31 9.91 0.49
C TYR A 399 5.70 9.45 0.05
N GLN A 400 6.02 8.16 0.14
CA GLN A 400 7.29 7.60 -0.33
C GLN A 400 7.48 7.84 -1.83
N GLY A 401 6.44 7.65 -2.62
CA GLY A 401 6.45 7.94 -4.05
C GLY A 401 6.78 9.40 -4.34
N LEU A 402 6.10 10.33 -3.67
CA LEU A 402 6.40 11.76 -3.74
C LEU A 402 7.88 12.03 -3.44
N VAL A 403 8.38 11.48 -2.32
CA VAL A 403 9.78 11.63 -1.89
C VAL A 403 10.75 11.11 -2.95
N GLN A 404 10.48 9.94 -3.54
CA GLN A 404 11.30 9.36 -4.60
C GLN A 404 11.30 10.21 -5.86
N TYR A 405 10.14 10.72 -6.30
CA TYR A 405 10.06 11.62 -7.45
C TYR A 405 10.87 12.89 -7.24
N VAL A 406 10.68 13.57 -6.10
CA VAL A 406 11.41 14.82 -5.81
C VAL A 406 12.91 14.56 -5.69
N LYS A 407 13.32 13.44 -5.08
CA LYS A 407 14.73 13.02 -5.00
C LYS A 407 15.32 12.76 -6.38
N ALA A 408 14.61 12.04 -7.24
CA ALA A 408 15.04 11.72 -8.60
C ALA A 408 15.15 12.97 -9.50
N LEU A 409 14.24 13.93 -9.32
CA LEU A 409 14.30 15.21 -10.02
C LEU A 409 15.56 16.00 -9.67
N ASN A 410 16.23 15.73 -8.55
CA ASN A 410 17.48 16.37 -8.12
C ASN A 410 17.36 17.91 -8.10
N VAL A 411 16.31 18.39 -7.42
CA VAL A 411 15.99 19.82 -7.24
C VAL A 411 15.79 20.13 -5.76
N LYS A 412 15.94 21.40 -5.38
CA LYS A 412 15.65 21.88 -4.02
C LYS A 412 14.32 22.61 -4.03
N VAL A 413 13.43 22.27 -3.10
CA VAL A 413 12.08 22.88 -3.03
C VAL A 413 11.83 23.40 -1.62
N ASN A 414 11.12 24.51 -1.48
CA ASN A 414 10.68 24.99 -0.17
C ASN A 414 9.33 24.34 0.19
N TRP A 415 9.37 23.13 0.75
CA TRP A 415 8.17 22.36 1.11
C TRP A 415 7.34 23.07 2.17
N ARG A 416 8.00 23.75 3.12
CA ARG A 416 7.35 24.52 4.18
C ARG A 416 6.46 25.62 3.62
N ASN A 417 6.95 26.39 2.64
CA ASN A 417 6.19 27.46 2.01
C ASN A 417 4.95 26.91 1.28
N LEU A 418 5.09 25.80 0.55
CA LEU A 418 3.96 25.14 -0.11
C LEU A 418 2.92 24.64 0.90
N ALA A 419 3.38 24.03 2.00
CA ALA A 419 2.50 23.59 3.07
C ALA A 419 1.77 24.76 3.73
N GLN A 420 2.45 25.88 3.99
CA GLN A 420 1.81 27.10 4.50
C GLN A 420 0.75 27.62 3.54
N GLN A 421 1.05 27.78 2.26
CA GLN A 421 0.07 28.24 1.26
C GLN A 421 -1.19 27.36 1.21
N VAL A 422 -1.03 26.04 1.34
CA VAL A 422 -2.16 25.11 1.36
C VAL A 422 -2.90 25.16 2.70
N MET A 423 -2.20 25.36 3.83
CA MET A 423 -2.79 25.33 5.18
C MET A 423 -3.32 26.68 5.68
N ASP A 424 -2.88 27.80 5.10
CA ASP A 424 -3.24 29.14 5.53
C ASP A 424 -4.77 29.37 5.37
N GLY A 425 -5.38 29.98 6.40
CA GLY A 425 -6.83 30.18 6.46
C GLY A 425 -7.65 28.94 6.87
N ARG A 426 -7.03 27.76 7.05
CA ARG A 426 -7.74 26.59 7.56
C ARG A 426 -7.92 26.66 9.08
N THR A 427 -9.17 26.56 9.51
CA THR A 427 -9.50 26.23 10.90
C THR A 427 -9.21 24.75 11.12
N ILE A 428 -7.96 24.41 11.43
CA ILE A 428 -7.65 23.11 12.04
C ILE A 428 -8.38 23.12 13.38
N ARG A 429 -9.31 22.19 13.60
CA ARG A 429 -9.98 22.02 14.88
C ARG A 429 -8.98 21.48 15.91
N SER A 430 -8.11 22.37 16.39
CA SER A 430 -7.09 22.09 17.41
C SER A 430 -7.67 22.13 18.81
N ASN A 431 -8.80 22.82 18.98
CA ASN A 431 -9.42 22.97 20.29
C ASN A 431 -10.05 21.64 20.67
N SER A 432 -9.35 20.93 21.54
CA SER A 432 -9.64 19.58 22.00
C SER A 432 -9.52 18.55 20.86
N PHE A 433 -8.30 18.04 20.66
CA PHE A 433 -8.24 16.59 20.82
C PHE A 433 -8.77 16.31 22.24
N SER A 434 -10.09 16.20 22.39
CA SER A 434 -10.68 15.65 23.59
C SER A 434 -9.95 14.33 23.76
N THR A 435 -9.32 14.18 24.92
CA THR A 435 -8.70 12.94 25.34
C THR A 435 -9.68 11.84 24.96
N PRO A 436 -9.36 10.97 23.96
CA PRO A 436 -9.86 9.61 24.08
C PRO A 436 -9.44 9.20 25.50
N THR A 437 -10.36 8.62 26.27
CA THR A 437 -10.17 8.20 27.67
C THR A 437 -8.68 8.06 27.94
N PRO A 438 -8.07 8.92 28.80
CA PRO A 438 -6.62 8.89 28.99
C PRO A 438 -6.21 7.44 29.05
N VAL A 439 -5.32 7.02 28.15
CA VAL A 439 -4.75 5.68 28.17
C VAL A 439 -4.38 5.48 29.63
N PRO A 440 -5.03 4.56 30.37
CA PRO A 440 -4.93 4.52 31.81
C PRO A 440 -3.46 4.61 32.17
N THR A 441 -3.08 5.63 32.95
CA THR A 441 -1.72 5.68 33.49
C THR A 441 -1.63 4.52 34.45
N ASP A 442 -1.14 3.40 33.91
CA ASP A 442 -1.08 2.12 34.59
C ASP A 442 -0.20 2.33 35.83
N THR A 443 -0.82 2.30 37.03
CA THR A 443 -0.12 2.27 38.32
C THR A 443 0.39 0.84 38.57
N THR A 444 1.06 0.28 37.58
CA THR A 444 1.53 -1.10 37.56
C THR A 444 3.03 -1.11 37.81
N GLU A 445 3.54 -2.18 38.43
CA GLU A 445 4.96 -2.25 38.79
C GLU A 445 5.86 -2.35 37.56
N ALA A 446 5.49 -3.20 36.60
CA ALA A 446 6.02 -3.17 35.24
C ALA A 446 5.20 -2.23 34.36
N ARG A 447 5.86 -1.50 33.47
CA ARG A 447 5.21 -0.60 32.50
C ARG A 447 5.02 -1.26 31.15
N HIS A 448 5.89 -2.20 30.80
CA HIS A 448 5.92 -2.81 29.48
C HIS A 448 5.90 -4.33 29.54
N LEU A 449 5.23 -4.92 28.55
CA LEU A 449 5.37 -6.31 28.15
C LEU A 449 6.32 -6.37 26.95
N ARG A 450 7.38 -7.16 27.05
CA ARG A 450 8.35 -7.34 25.97
C ARG A 450 8.25 -8.74 25.40
N ILE A 451 8.33 -8.82 24.07
CA ILE A 451 8.40 -10.07 23.32
C ILE A 451 9.66 -10.01 22.45
N LEU A 452 10.60 -10.92 22.72
CA LEU A 452 11.83 -11.06 21.94
C LEU A 452 11.82 -12.41 21.22
N VAL A 453 12.08 -12.36 19.91
CA VAL A 453 12.23 -13.55 19.06
C VAL A 453 13.65 -13.54 18.49
N THR A 454 14.41 -14.58 18.81
CA THR A 454 15.76 -14.81 18.28
C THR A 454 15.78 -16.09 17.44
N GLU A 455 16.57 -16.09 16.38
CA GLU A 455 16.79 -17.27 15.52
C GLU A 455 18.26 -17.33 15.12
N ASN A 456 18.91 -18.48 15.31
CA ASN A 456 20.36 -18.67 15.14
C ASN A 456 21.20 -17.68 15.97
N GLY A 457 20.74 -17.36 17.19
CA GLY A 457 21.40 -16.40 18.07
C GLY A 457 21.34 -14.94 17.60
N ARG A 458 20.60 -14.63 16.52
CA ARG A 458 20.34 -13.26 16.06
C ARG A 458 18.93 -12.83 16.42
N GLU A 459 18.79 -11.58 16.83
CA GLU A 459 17.47 -10.97 17.01
C GLU A 459 16.74 -10.88 15.67
N LYS A 460 15.52 -11.41 15.64
CA LYS A 460 14.64 -11.35 14.47
C LYS A 460 13.52 -10.34 14.64
N ALA A 461 13.01 -10.22 15.86
CA ALA A 461 12.01 -9.23 16.20
C ALA A 461 12.02 -8.98 17.69
N GLN A 462 11.91 -7.72 18.08
CA GLN A 462 11.56 -7.28 19.41
C GLN A 462 10.30 -6.41 19.30
N ILE A 463 9.29 -6.71 20.12
CA ILE A 463 8.04 -5.95 20.15
C ILE A 463 7.71 -5.63 21.60
N THR A 464 7.32 -4.38 21.83
CA THR A 464 7.03 -3.83 23.16
C THR A 464 5.58 -3.43 23.27
N PHE A 465 4.86 -3.89 24.27
CA PHE A 465 3.49 -3.48 24.53
C PHE A 465 3.43 -2.80 25.90
N ARG A 466 2.31 -2.17 26.22
CA ARG A 466 1.97 -1.84 27.61
C ARG A 466 1.85 -3.12 28.44
N ALA A 467 2.17 -3.05 29.74
CA ALA A 467 2.08 -4.20 30.65
C ALA A 467 0.69 -4.85 30.66
N ILE A 468 -0.38 -4.05 30.57
CA ILE A 468 -1.78 -4.54 30.51
C ILE A 468 -2.05 -5.48 29.32
N ALA A 469 -1.25 -5.42 28.25
CA ALA A 469 -1.37 -6.35 27.13
C ALA A 469 -1.10 -7.81 27.56
N ALA A 470 -0.46 -8.03 28.72
CA ALA A 470 -0.26 -9.34 29.31
C ALA A 470 -1.58 -10.05 29.69
N GLU A 471 -2.69 -9.31 29.85
CA GLU A 471 -4.00 -9.93 30.10
C GLU A 471 -4.53 -10.73 28.91
N ASN A 472 -4.06 -10.41 27.70
CA ASN A 472 -4.51 -11.02 26.45
C ASN A 472 -3.32 -11.64 25.68
N LEU A 473 -2.37 -12.27 26.39
CA LEU A 473 -1.16 -12.87 25.77
C LEU A 473 -1.51 -13.85 24.64
N ARG A 474 -2.59 -14.62 24.80
CA ARG A 474 -3.09 -15.55 23.80
C ARG A 474 -3.36 -14.87 22.45
N ASP A 475 -3.87 -13.64 22.45
CA ASP A 475 -4.17 -12.86 21.23
C ASP A 475 -2.90 -12.28 20.56
N LEU A 476 -1.80 -12.17 21.30
CA LEU A 476 -0.52 -11.64 20.79
C LEU A 476 0.34 -12.73 20.14
N MET A 477 0.05 -14.00 20.38
CA MET A 477 0.86 -15.13 19.96
C MET A 477 0.35 -15.81 18.68
N PRO A 478 1.22 -16.51 17.93
CA PRO A 478 0.79 -17.39 16.85
C PRO A 478 0.01 -18.60 17.40
N ASP A 479 -1.12 -18.96 16.77
CA ASP A 479 -1.93 -20.14 17.17
C ASP A 479 -1.14 -21.46 17.16
N ASP A 480 -0.10 -21.58 16.34
CA ASP A 480 0.77 -22.77 16.30
C ASP A 480 1.76 -22.83 17.46
N LEU A 481 1.96 -21.71 18.16
CA LEU A 481 2.77 -21.64 19.37
C LEU A 481 2.02 -22.16 20.59
N ILE A 482 0.70 -21.97 20.65
CA ILE A 482 -0.11 -22.34 21.83
C ILE A 482 -0.03 -23.86 22.12
N PRO A 483 -0.26 -24.77 21.16
CA PRO A 483 -0.10 -26.21 21.41
C PRO A 483 1.32 -26.58 21.86
N LYS A 484 2.35 -25.89 21.35
CA LYS A 484 3.76 -26.13 21.71
C LYS A 484 4.10 -25.67 23.13
N LEU A 485 3.43 -24.62 23.59
CA LEU A 485 3.53 -24.12 24.95
C LEU A 485 2.79 -25.09 25.90
N GLU A 486 1.60 -25.53 25.52
CA GLU A 486 0.81 -26.53 26.25
C GLU A 486 1.55 -27.88 26.36
N GLU A 487 2.22 -28.34 25.29
CA GLU A 487 3.10 -29.53 25.30
C GLU A 487 4.27 -29.42 26.31
N ARG A 488 4.61 -28.20 26.74
CA ARG A 488 5.68 -27.92 27.71
C ARG A 488 5.15 -27.40 29.05
N ASP A 489 3.86 -27.61 29.33
CA ASP A 489 3.20 -27.22 30.58
C ASP A 489 3.21 -25.69 30.84
N ILE A 490 3.30 -24.89 29.76
CA ILE A 490 3.20 -23.43 29.81
C ILE A 490 1.75 -23.03 29.47
N ASP A 491 0.94 -22.81 30.50
CA ASP A 491 -0.44 -22.35 30.37
C ASP A 491 -0.50 -20.81 30.26
N ILE A 492 -0.76 -20.31 29.05
CA ILE A 492 -0.84 -18.87 28.77
C ILE A 492 -2.01 -18.19 29.48
N ASP A 493 -3.16 -18.86 29.62
CA ASP A 493 -4.32 -18.24 30.27
C ASP A 493 -4.06 -18.12 31.79
N ARG A 494 -3.37 -19.10 32.37
CA ARG A 494 -2.89 -19.02 33.76
C ARG A 494 -1.89 -17.88 33.94
N ILE A 495 -0.89 -17.77 33.07
CA ILE A 495 0.12 -16.70 33.11
C ILE A 495 -0.52 -15.32 32.98
N SER A 496 -1.48 -15.14 32.07
CA SER A 496 -2.22 -13.89 31.92
C SER A 496 -2.99 -13.51 33.18
N LYS A 497 -3.60 -14.51 33.85
CA LYS A 497 -4.29 -14.30 35.12
C LYS A 497 -3.31 -13.94 36.25
N GLU A 498 -2.19 -14.65 36.37
CA GLU A 498 -1.15 -14.38 37.37
C GLU A 498 -0.53 -12.97 37.18
N ALA A 499 -0.31 -12.54 35.94
CA ALA A 499 0.16 -11.19 35.62
C ALA A 499 -0.84 -10.11 36.07
N ARG A 500 -2.15 -10.33 35.88
CA ARG A 500 -3.20 -9.43 36.37
C ARG A 500 -3.29 -9.42 37.90
N ASP A 501 -3.34 -10.60 38.51
CA ASP A 501 -3.54 -10.76 39.97
C ASP A 501 -2.34 -10.22 40.77
N SER A 502 -1.13 -10.26 40.20
CA SER A 502 0.08 -9.68 40.78
C SER A 502 0.19 -8.15 40.62
N GLY A 503 -0.71 -7.51 39.85
CA GLY A 503 -0.56 -6.09 39.50
C GLY A 503 0.62 -5.83 38.55
N TYR A 504 0.92 -6.80 37.68
CA TYR A 504 1.98 -6.77 36.68
C TYR A 504 3.38 -6.59 37.29
N THR A 505 3.74 -7.45 38.24
CA THR A 505 5.09 -7.50 38.81
C THR A 505 6.13 -7.74 37.72
N ARG A 506 7.31 -7.11 37.84
CA ARG A 506 8.42 -7.32 36.90
C ARG A 506 8.92 -8.76 36.95
N GLY A 507 9.18 -9.34 35.79
CA GLY A 507 9.67 -10.71 35.71
C GLY A 507 9.45 -11.38 34.37
N VAL A 508 10.13 -12.51 34.17
CA VAL A 508 9.93 -13.36 32.99
C VAL A 508 8.60 -14.10 33.15
N LEU A 509 7.74 -13.97 32.14
CA LEU A 509 6.47 -14.69 32.10
C LEU A 509 6.69 -16.11 31.59
N PHE A 510 7.41 -16.26 30.47
CA PHE A 510 7.86 -17.56 29.99
C PHE A 510 8.99 -17.43 28.96
N GLU A 511 9.68 -18.54 28.73
CA GLU A 511 10.68 -18.71 27.67
C GLU A 511 10.44 -20.03 26.93
N LEU A 512 10.57 -19.99 25.61
CA LEU A 512 10.48 -21.16 24.75
C LEU A 512 11.72 -21.26 23.86
N GLU A 513 12.40 -22.40 23.90
CA GLU A 513 13.53 -22.74 23.04
C GLU A 513 13.19 -23.94 22.12
N GLU A 514 13.26 -23.72 20.81
CA GLU A 514 13.02 -24.73 19.77
C GLU A 514 14.17 -24.77 18.77
N SER A 515 15.04 -25.77 18.85
CA SER A 515 16.19 -26.00 17.96
C SER A 515 17.10 -24.77 17.78
N LEU A 516 16.75 -23.85 16.88
CA LEU A 516 17.48 -22.64 16.54
C LEU A 516 16.71 -21.35 16.88
N LYS A 517 15.45 -21.44 17.33
CA LYS A 517 14.58 -20.29 17.63
C LYS A 517 14.31 -20.20 19.12
N ARG A 518 14.43 -19.01 19.71
CA ARG A 518 14.07 -18.73 21.10
C ARG A 518 13.10 -17.56 21.19
N ILE A 519 12.05 -17.73 21.98
CA ILE A 519 11.04 -16.72 22.28
C ILE A 519 11.10 -16.43 23.78
N ARG A 520 11.24 -15.17 24.15
CA ARG A 520 11.26 -14.71 25.54
C ARG A 520 10.21 -13.64 25.74
N VAL A 521 9.39 -13.80 26.78
CA VAL A 521 8.32 -12.86 27.13
C VAL A 521 8.42 -12.46 28.58
N TRP A 522 8.47 -11.15 28.88
CA TRP A 522 8.66 -10.64 30.24
C TRP A 522 8.00 -9.27 30.45
N LEU A 523 7.78 -8.93 31.72
CA LEU A 523 7.29 -7.64 32.20
C LEU A 523 8.44 -6.81 32.79
N GLU A 524 8.56 -5.53 32.40
CA GLU A 524 9.58 -4.58 32.89
C GLU A 524 9.07 -3.14 33.10
#